data_AF-A0A8C0YKS4-F1
#
_entry.id   AF-A0A8C0YKS4-F1
#
_cell.length_a   1.000
_cell.length_b   1.000
_cell.length_c   1.000
_cell.angle_alpha   90.00
_cell.angle_beta   90.00
_cell.angle_gamma   90.00
#
_symmetry.space_group_name_H-M   'P 1'
#
loop_
_entity.id
_entity.type
_entity.pdbx_description
1 polymer ?
#
loop_
_entity_poly.entity_id
_entity_poly.type
_entity_poly.pdbx_seq_one_letter_code
_entity_poly.pdbx_strand_id
1 'polypeptide(L)'
;MEQFKAIISVLWILLLNRNEECSAEEVVLLNSKESQAELGWTSYPSNGWEEISGVDEKYKPIRTYQVCNVMEPSQNNWLQTGWIWRQGGQRIFIELQFTLRDCNSIPGVSGSCKETFNLLYAESDWDLGRVTREDRYSKIDTIAADESFTQGDLGERKMKLNTEVREIGHLNRKGFHLAFQDVGACVALVSVRVYYKRCLSTVQNLAVFPDTVAEAAFSTLVEVRGSCVNNSEVDTDSPPRMHCSAEGEWLVPIGKCSCSAGYEEGHSSCEACPPGTYKMSSRQQECFSCPANSKAEEEGSVLCVCEDDHFRTPLDPPSVPCTLTLMSRCHHREREREMSIMTLNDRRQRIEKRGVLSCGGCILIPVCSCSSLLMATRGPRCISLQSL
;
A
#
# COMPACT_ATOMS: atom_id res chain seq x y z
N MET A 1 -34.70 -26.37 -22.12
CA MET A 1 -33.52 -26.03 -22.95
C MET A 1 -33.33 -24.52 -23.09
N GLU A 2 -34.37 -23.74 -23.36
CA GLU A 2 -34.26 -22.27 -23.54
C GLU A 2 -33.87 -21.51 -22.26
N GLN A 3 -34.34 -21.93 -21.08
CA GLN A 3 -33.94 -21.37 -19.78
C GLN A 3 -32.43 -21.54 -19.48
N PHE A 4 -31.82 -22.64 -19.92
CA PHE A 4 -30.41 -22.94 -19.68
C PHE A 4 -29.49 -22.08 -20.56
N LYS A 5 -29.92 -21.78 -21.80
CA LYS A 5 -29.19 -20.89 -22.71
C LYS A 5 -29.18 -19.44 -22.22
N ALA A 6 -30.29 -18.97 -21.65
CA ALA A 6 -30.40 -17.63 -21.09
C ALA A 6 -29.43 -17.42 -19.90
N ILE A 7 -29.34 -18.41 -18.99
CA ILE A 7 -28.45 -18.34 -17.83
C ILE A 7 -26.97 -18.36 -18.26
N ILE A 8 -26.60 -19.19 -19.23
CA ILE A 8 -25.23 -19.23 -19.77
C ILE A 8 -24.88 -17.92 -20.47
N SER A 9 -25.82 -17.31 -21.19
CA SER A 9 -25.61 -16.01 -21.86
C SER A 9 -25.43 -14.88 -20.85
N VAL A 10 -26.22 -14.87 -19.76
CA VAL A 10 -26.08 -13.88 -18.67
C VAL A 10 -24.77 -14.08 -17.90
N LEU A 11 -24.36 -15.33 -17.63
CA LEU A 11 -23.05 -15.63 -17.04
C LEU A 11 -21.89 -15.21 -17.94
N TRP A 12 -21.99 -15.41 -19.26
CA TRP A 12 -21.00 -14.94 -20.22
C TRP A 12 -20.91 -13.41 -20.29
N ILE A 13 -22.05 -12.70 -20.22
CA ILE A 13 -22.09 -11.23 -20.18
C ILE A 13 -21.53 -10.70 -18.84
N LEU A 14 -21.79 -11.37 -17.72
CA LEU A 14 -21.24 -11.03 -16.41
C LEU A 14 -19.73 -11.34 -16.30
N LEU A 15 -19.23 -12.37 -17.01
CA LEU A 15 -17.81 -12.69 -17.10
C LEU A 15 -17.05 -11.76 -18.06
N LEU A 16 -17.69 -11.25 -19.10
CA LEU A 16 -17.08 -10.29 -20.04
C LEU A 16 -17.09 -8.84 -19.51
N ASN A 17 -17.99 -8.49 -18.58
CA ASN A 17 -18.07 -7.15 -17.98
C ASN A 17 -17.20 -6.96 -16.72
N ARG A 18 -16.37 -7.94 -16.35
CA ARG A 18 -15.42 -7.81 -15.23
C ARG A 18 -13.97 -7.60 -15.66
N ASN A 19 -13.78 -7.02 -16.85
CA ASN A 19 -12.61 -6.21 -17.11
C ASN A 19 -12.94 -4.80 -16.62
N GLU A 20 -12.90 -4.58 -15.30
CA GLU A 20 -12.35 -3.31 -14.86
C GLU A 20 -10.93 -3.32 -15.42
N GLU A 21 -10.72 -2.64 -16.54
CA GLU A 21 -9.39 -2.18 -16.89
C GLU A 21 -8.92 -1.44 -15.64
N CYS A 22 -8.06 -2.11 -14.88
CA CYS A 22 -7.41 -1.56 -13.70
C CYS A 22 -6.42 -0.54 -14.26
N SER A 23 -6.96 0.59 -14.75
CA SER A 23 -6.16 1.65 -15.32
C SER A 23 -5.21 2.09 -14.23
N ALA A 24 -3.92 1.88 -14.45
CA ALA A 24 -2.90 2.31 -13.53
C ALA A 24 -3.07 3.79 -13.17
N GLU A 25 -2.71 4.15 -11.94
CA GLU A 25 -2.79 5.54 -11.53
C GLU A 25 -1.72 6.37 -12.24
N GLU A 26 -2.20 7.42 -12.91
CA GLU A 26 -1.39 8.38 -13.63
C GLU A 26 -1.22 9.65 -12.79
N VAL A 27 0.02 9.96 -12.40
CA VAL A 27 0.35 11.20 -11.69
C VAL A 27 0.65 12.28 -12.72
N VAL A 28 -0.28 13.23 -12.86
CA VAL A 28 -0.20 14.33 -13.83
C VAL A 28 0.78 15.40 -13.33
N LEU A 29 1.79 15.69 -14.16
CA LEU A 29 2.79 16.73 -13.95
C LEU A 29 2.43 18.04 -14.66
N LEU A 30 1.76 17.96 -15.81
CA LEU A 30 1.26 19.09 -16.58
C LEU A 30 -0.03 18.69 -17.30
N ASN A 31 -1.04 19.54 -17.28
CA ASN A 31 -2.23 19.41 -18.12
C ASN A 31 -2.65 20.79 -18.63
N SER A 32 -2.43 21.06 -19.91
CA SER A 32 -2.76 22.39 -20.48
C SER A 32 -4.26 22.68 -20.53
N LYS A 33 -5.14 21.67 -20.53
CA LYS A 33 -6.61 21.85 -20.53
C LYS A 33 -7.19 22.26 -19.17
N GLU A 34 -6.44 22.05 -18.09
CA GLU A 34 -6.89 22.41 -16.74
C GLU A 34 -6.72 23.90 -16.44
N SER A 35 -5.71 24.53 -17.04
CA SER A 35 -5.48 25.97 -16.90
C SER A 35 -6.54 26.78 -17.66
N GLN A 36 -7.29 27.61 -16.95
CA GLN A 36 -8.20 28.61 -17.54
C GLN A 36 -7.51 29.98 -17.75
N ALA A 37 -6.30 30.16 -17.20
CA ALA A 37 -5.45 31.33 -17.37
C ALA A 37 -4.46 31.15 -18.53
N GLU A 38 -3.68 32.18 -18.85
CA GLU A 38 -2.57 32.11 -19.81
C GLU A 38 -1.62 30.95 -19.43
N LEU A 39 -1.29 30.10 -20.39
CA LEU A 39 -0.35 28.99 -20.16
C LEU A 39 1.08 29.49 -19.92
N GLY A 40 1.39 30.69 -20.42
CA GLY A 40 2.66 31.39 -20.16
C GLY A 40 3.87 30.71 -20.79
N TRP A 41 3.68 29.92 -21.85
CA TRP A 41 4.78 29.27 -22.54
C TRP A 41 5.54 30.27 -23.42
N THR A 42 6.82 30.00 -23.64
CA THR A 42 7.69 30.95 -24.35
C THR A 42 7.82 30.56 -25.82
N SER A 43 7.42 31.45 -26.72
CA SER A 43 7.61 31.30 -28.16
C SER A 43 8.90 31.98 -28.64
N TYR A 44 9.58 31.37 -29.59
CA TYR A 44 10.75 31.93 -30.27
C TYR A 44 10.79 31.50 -31.75
N PRO A 45 10.84 32.44 -32.71
CA PRO A 45 10.65 33.87 -32.52
C PRO A 45 9.22 34.18 -32.01
N SER A 46 8.99 35.38 -31.49
CA SER A 46 7.71 35.75 -30.85
C SER A 46 6.50 35.72 -31.79
N ASN A 47 6.74 35.74 -33.10
CA ASN A 47 5.72 35.65 -34.16
C ASN A 47 5.58 34.24 -34.76
N GLY A 48 6.22 33.23 -34.14
CA GLY A 48 6.07 31.83 -34.55
C GLY A 48 4.78 31.25 -34.00
N TRP A 49 4.86 30.68 -32.79
CA TRP A 49 3.70 30.12 -32.10
C TRP A 49 2.87 31.21 -31.42
N GLU A 50 1.56 31.18 -31.68
CA GLU A 50 0.58 32.11 -31.12
C GLU A 50 -0.38 31.37 -30.17
N GLU A 51 -0.65 31.97 -29.02
CA GLU A 51 -1.66 31.48 -28.07
C GLU A 51 -3.05 31.94 -28.50
N ILE A 52 -3.97 31.00 -28.70
CA ILE A 52 -5.36 31.27 -29.07
C ILE A 52 -6.32 30.60 -28.08
N SER A 53 -7.55 31.13 -28.02
CA SER A 53 -8.62 30.50 -27.25
C SER A 53 -9.33 29.45 -28.10
N GLY A 54 -9.48 28.25 -27.55
CA GLY A 54 -10.27 27.16 -28.12
C GLY A 54 -11.35 26.66 -27.17
N VAL A 55 -12.04 25.60 -27.59
CA VAL A 55 -12.95 24.83 -26.73
C VAL A 55 -12.60 23.36 -26.81
N ASP A 56 -12.74 22.63 -25.71
CA ASP A 56 -12.60 21.17 -25.72
C ASP A 56 -13.89 20.49 -26.24
N GLU A 57 -13.86 19.15 -26.31
CA GLU A 57 -15.00 18.31 -26.72
C GLU A 57 -16.26 18.51 -25.86
N LYS A 58 -16.10 19.02 -24.63
CA LYS A 58 -17.17 19.32 -23.67
C LYS A 58 -17.55 20.80 -23.65
N TYR A 59 -17.10 21.57 -24.64
CA TYR A 59 -17.32 23.01 -24.77
C TYR A 59 -16.73 23.85 -23.63
N LYS A 60 -15.76 23.32 -22.88
CA LYS A 60 -15.01 24.08 -21.88
C LYS A 60 -13.99 24.97 -22.60
N PRO A 61 -13.88 26.26 -22.26
CA PRO A 61 -12.84 27.11 -22.82
C PRO A 61 -11.44 26.60 -22.42
N ILE A 62 -10.56 26.48 -23.40
CA ILE A 62 -9.17 26.05 -23.24
C ILE A 62 -8.23 27.01 -23.97
N ARG A 63 -6.97 27.03 -23.57
CA ARG A 63 -5.90 27.73 -24.28
C ARG A 63 -5.12 26.76 -25.14
N THR A 64 -4.91 27.12 -26.40
CA THR A 64 -4.21 26.30 -27.39
C THR A 64 -3.13 27.12 -28.07
N TYR A 65 -2.14 26.47 -28.67
CA TYR A 65 -1.08 27.15 -29.43
C TYR A 65 -1.17 26.75 -30.89
N GLN A 66 -1.04 27.72 -31.80
CA GLN A 66 -1.06 27.47 -33.24
C GLN A 66 0.13 28.10 -33.96
N VAL A 67 0.52 27.50 -35.08
CA VAL A 67 1.48 28.06 -36.04
C VAL A 67 1.09 27.60 -37.45
N CYS A 68 1.15 28.51 -38.43
CA CYS A 68 0.80 28.19 -39.82
C CYS A 68 1.59 29.07 -40.82
N ASN A 69 2.92 29.13 -40.63
CA ASN A 69 3.82 29.93 -41.48
C ASN A 69 4.29 29.15 -42.73
N VAL A 70 3.37 28.45 -43.39
CA VAL A 70 3.64 27.51 -44.50
C VAL A 70 4.12 28.19 -45.80
N MET A 71 3.92 29.50 -45.93
CA MET A 71 4.30 30.27 -47.11
C MET A 71 5.78 30.69 -47.10
N GLU A 72 6.42 30.68 -45.93
CA GLU A 72 7.80 31.11 -45.79
C GLU A 72 8.77 29.94 -45.99
N PRO A 73 9.87 30.10 -46.75
CA PRO A 73 10.88 29.07 -46.87
C PRO A 73 11.67 28.93 -45.56
N SER A 74 11.96 27.68 -45.14
CA SER A 74 12.84 27.37 -44.00
C SER A 74 12.40 27.96 -42.65
N GLN A 75 11.33 27.42 -42.07
CA GLN A 75 10.85 27.79 -40.75
C GLN A 75 11.64 27.10 -39.61
N ASN A 76 11.69 27.75 -38.45
CA ASN A 76 12.25 27.23 -37.21
C ASN A 76 11.55 27.88 -36.00
N ASN A 77 10.27 27.56 -35.81
CA ASN A 77 9.43 28.15 -34.77
C ASN A 77 9.40 27.25 -33.53
N TRP A 78 9.86 27.77 -32.41
CA TRP A 78 9.92 27.07 -31.13
C TRP A 78 8.83 27.54 -30.18
N LEU A 79 8.27 26.60 -29.44
CA LEU A 79 7.41 26.82 -28.29
C LEU A 79 7.92 25.98 -27.13
N GLN A 80 8.22 26.60 -26.00
CA GLN A 80 8.74 25.91 -24.83
C GLN A 80 7.79 26.06 -23.65
N THR A 81 7.49 24.95 -22.99
CA THR A 81 6.67 24.93 -21.78
C THR A 81 7.37 25.64 -20.61
N GLY A 82 6.59 25.96 -19.57
CA GLY A 82 7.14 26.23 -18.24
C GLY A 82 7.96 25.03 -17.71
N TRP A 83 8.72 25.26 -16.64
CA TRP A 83 9.51 24.21 -16.01
C TRP A 83 8.61 23.18 -15.34
N ILE A 84 8.74 21.92 -15.74
CA ILE A 84 7.95 20.80 -15.22
C ILE A 84 8.77 20.11 -14.14
N TRP A 85 8.26 20.13 -12.91
CA TRP A 85 8.88 19.40 -11.81
C TRP A 85 8.63 17.90 -11.98
N ARG A 86 9.70 17.11 -12.06
CA ARG A 86 9.64 15.67 -12.36
C ARG A 86 9.08 14.82 -11.21
N GLN A 87 9.14 15.34 -9.98
CA GLN A 87 8.83 14.59 -8.77
C GLN A 87 9.61 13.26 -8.72
N GLY A 88 8.93 12.13 -8.52
CA GLY A 88 9.52 10.80 -8.54
C GLY A 88 9.59 10.15 -9.91
N GLY A 89 8.95 10.71 -10.94
CA GLY A 89 8.77 10.06 -12.24
C GLY A 89 10.07 9.87 -13.00
N GLN A 90 10.54 8.65 -13.22
CA GLN A 90 11.74 8.38 -14.03
C GLN A 90 11.42 8.17 -15.51
N ARG A 91 10.23 7.62 -15.78
CA ARG A 91 9.62 7.48 -17.10
C ARG A 91 8.42 8.39 -17.16
N ILE A 92 8.43 9.32 -18.11
CA ILE A 92 7.41 10.32 -18.29
C ILE A 92 6.73 10.08 -19.63
N PHE A 93 5.40 10.06 -19.60
CA PHE A 93 4.54 10.00 -20.77
C PHE A 93 4.10 11.41 -21.13
N ILE A 94 4.13 11.71 -22.43
CA ILE A 94 3.77 12.97 -23.04
C ILE A 94 2.69 12.66 -24.06
N GLU A 95 1.46 13.01 -23.70
CA GLU A 95 0.29 12.89 -24.56
C GLU A 95 0.01 14.25 -25.20
N LEU A 96 0.02 14.26 -26.52
CA LEU A 96 -0.26 15.43 -27.34
C LEU A 96 -1.60 15.24 -28.02
N GLN A 97 -2.47 16.24 -27.94
CA GLN A 97 -3.62 16.35 -28.83
C GLN A 97 -3.47 17.56 -29.73
N PHE A 98 -3.62 17.36 -31.03
CA PHE A 98 -3.39 18.42 -32.01
C PHE A 98 -4.18 18.23 -33.29
N THR A 99 -4.31 19.30 -34.06
CA THR A 99 -4.88 19.26 -35.41
C THR A 99 -3.81 19.66 -36.41
N LEU A 100 -3.84 19.04 -37.59
CA LEU A 100 -2.88 19.30 -38.66
C LEU A 100 -3.60 19.45 -40.00
N ARG A 101 -3.25 20.49 -40.74
CA ARG A 101 -3.83 20.76 -42.06
C ARG A 101 -3.01 20.09 -43.16
N ASP A 102 -3.70 19.40 -44.07
CA ASP A 102 -3.08 18.79 -45.27
C ASP A 102 -2.47 19.87 -46.16
N CYS A 103 -1.20 19.72 -46.52
CA CYS A 103 -0.48 20.66 -47.37
C CYS A 103 -1.10 20.78 -48.78
N ASN A 104 -1.69 19.70 -49.30
CA ASN A 104 -2.38 19.71 -50.60
C ASN A 104 -3.64 20.58 -50.58
N SER A 105 -4.19 20.84 -49.40
CA SER A 105 -5.35 21.72 -49.23
C SER A 105 -4.99 23.21 -49.18
N ILE A 106 -3.70 23.56 -49.22
CA ILE A 106 -3.20 24.93 -49.16
C ILE A 106 -2.66 25.32 -50.54
N PRO A 107 -3.26 26.31 -51.22
CA PRO A 107 -2.76 26.74 -52.52
C PRO A 107 -1.45 27.49 -52.37
N GLY A 108 -0.44 27.16 -53.20
CA GLY A 108 0.79 27.96 -53.34
C GLY A 108 1.95 27.60 -52.40
N VAL A 109 1.89 26.49 -51.66
CA VAL A 109 2.92 26.10 -50.66
C VAL A 109 3.79 24.90 -51.05
N SER A 110 3.87 24.58 -52.34
CA SER A 110 4.58 23.41 -52.83
C SER A 110 6.08 23.47 -52.50
N GLY A 111 6.52 22.65 -51.54
CA GLY A 111 7.93 22.49 -51.13
C GLY A 111 8.30 23.10 -49.78
N SER A 112 7.59 24.14 -49.33
CA SER A 112 7.79 24.76 -48.00
C SER A 112 6.93 24.11 -46.91
N CYS A 113 5.74 23.63 -47.26
CA CYS A 113 4.81 23.02 -46.30
C CYS A 113 5.26 21.63 -45.85
N LYS A 114 5.07 21.35 -44.55
CA LYS A 114 5.34 20.07 -43.89
C LYS A 114 4.11 19.61 -43.12
N GLU A 115 4.00 18.30 -42.92
CA GLU A 115 2.89 17.67 -42.18
C GLU A 115 3.39 17.04 -40.87
N THR A 116 4.47 17.60 -40.33
CA THR A 116 5.14 17.11 -39.13
C THR A 116 5.75 18.25 -38.33
N PHE A 117 5.84 18.09 -37.02
CA PHE A 117 6.60 18.96 -36.12
C PHE A 117 7.50 18.10 -35.21
N ASN A 118 8.54 18.67 -34.62
CA ASN A 118 9.41 17.92 -33.71
C ASN A 118 9.01 18.17 -32.25
N LEU A 119 9.03 17.11 -31.46
CA LEU A 119 8.94 17.16 -30.00
C LEU A 119 10.34 17.00 -29.41
N LEU A 120 10.72 17.91 -28.53
CA LEU A 120 12.03 17.92 -27.85
C LEU A 120 11.87 18.13 -26.34
N TYR A 121 12.92 17.84 -25.60
CA TYR A 121 13.00 18.14 -24.16
C TYR A 121 14.39 18.59 -23.74
N ALA A 122 14.46 19.33 -22.63
CA ALA A 122 15.70 19.70 -21.98
C ALA A 122 15.58 19.50 -20.48
N GLU A 123 16.44 18.64 -19.91
CA GLU A 123 16.53 18.43 -18.47
C GLU A 123 17.21 19.61 -17.76
N SER A 124 16.67 20.02 -16.62
CA SER A 124 17.21 21.12 -15.83
C SER A 124 16.81 21.01 -14.36
N ASP A 125 17.70 21.45 -13.46
CA ASP A 125 17.40 21.52 -12.04
C ASP A 125 16.59 22.78 -11.66
N TRP A 126 16.41 23.73 -12.58
CA TRP A 126 15.67 24.99 -12.42
C TRP A 126 15.03 25.47 -13.73
N ASP A 127 14.17 26.49 -13.66
CA ASP A 127 13.56 27.10 -14.85
C ASP A 127 14.60 27.80 -15.73
N LEU A 128 14.73 27.36 -16.97
CA LEU A 128 15.67 27.92 -17.95
C LEU A 128 15.22 29.27 -18.53
N GLY A 129 13.98 29.68 -18.28
CA GLY A 129 13.39 30.88 -18.88
C GLY A 129 13.14 30.69 -20.37
N ARG A 130 13.62 31.62 -21.21
CA ARG A 130 13.42 31.57 -22.66
C ARG A 130 14.35 30.57 -23.36
N VAL A 131 13.91 30.07 -24.51
CA VAL A 131 14.75 29.33 -25.46
C VAL A 131 15.92 30.22 -25.89
N THR A 132 17.09 29.97 -25.30
CA THR A 132 18.31 30.76 -25.54
C THR A 132 19.38 29.96 -26.28
N ARG A 133 19.23 28.63 -26.33
CA ARG A 133 20.25 27.68 -26.78
C ARG A 133 19.57 26.38 -27.24
N GLU A 134 19.44 26.22 -28.56
CA GLU A 134 18.83 25.04 -29.20
C GLU A 134 19.61 23.75 -28.93
N ASP A 135 20.94 23.85 -28.73
CA ASP A 135 21.86 22.72 -28.51
C ASP A 135 21.59 21.94 -27.21
N ARG A 136 20.82 22.49 -26.28
CA ARG A 136 20.45 21.82 -25.03
C ARG A 136 19.26 20.88 -25.15
N TYR A 137 18.51 20.99 -26.25
CA TYR A 137 17.31 20.19 -26.46
C TYR A 137 17.66 18.87 -27.13
N SER A 138 17.22 17.77 -26.50
CA SER A 138 17.25 16.46 -27.10
C SER A 138 15.95 16.21 -27.83
N LYS A 139 16.04 15.78 -29.08
CA LYS A 139 14.86 15.42 -29.88
C LYS A 139 14.27 14.10 -29.37
N ILE A 140 12.97 14.11 -29.06
CA ILE A 140 12.19 12.93 -28.68
C ILE A 140 11.77 12.21 -29.94
N ASP A 141 11.00 12.89 -30.78
CA ASP A 141 10.50 12.33 -32.04
C ASP A 141 10.04 13.43 -33.02
N THR A 142 9.78 13.03 -34.27
CA THR A 142 9.01 13.81 -35.23
C THR A 142 7.57 13.33 -35.19
N ILE A 143 6.66 14.22 -34.80
CA ILE A 143 5.23 13.95 -34.68
C ILE A 143 4.55 14.21 -36.01
N ALA A 144 3.79 13.23 -36.48
CA ALA A 144 2.93 13.30 -37.65
C ALA A 144 1.47 13.09 -37.23
N ALA A 145 0.53 13.53 -38.06
CA ALA A 145 -0.89 13.27 -37.84
C ALA A 145 -1.30 11.93 -38.48
N ASP A 146 -2.15 11.15 -37.79
CA ASP A 146 -2.86 10.03 -38.38
C ASP A 146 -3.93 10.50 -39.38
N GLU A 147 -4.65 11.58 -39.01
CA GLU A 147 -5.65 12.23 -39.84
C GLU A 147 -5.37 13.74 -39.97
N SER A 148 -5.20 14.20 -41.21
CA SER A 148 -5.13 15.62 -41.56
C SER A 148 -6.46 16.15 -42.06
N PHE A 149 -6.79 17.41 -41.78
CA PHE A 149 -8.00 18.05 -42.30
C PHE A 149 -7.73 18.84 -43.59
N THR A 150 -8.73 18.88 -44.46
CA THR A 150 -8.69 19.52 -45.78
C THR A 150 -9.60 20.74 -45.87
N GLN A 151 -9.61 21.40 -47.04
CA GLN A 151 -10.51 22.53 -47.32
C GLN A 151 -11.99 22.11 -47.27
N GLY A 152 -12.32 20.86 -47.61
CA GLY A 152 -13.68 20.32 -47.51
C GLY A 152 -14.14 20.21 -46.06
N ASP A 153 -13.26 19.72 -45.18
CA ASP A 153 -13.53 19.56 -43.76
C ASP A 153 -13.73 20.90 -43.04
N LEU A 154 -13.01 21.93 -43.46
CA LEU A 154 -13.21 23.31 -43.01
C LEU A 154 -14.61 23.83 -43.38
N GLY A 155 -15.13 23.45 -44.56
CA GLY A 155 -16.49 23.79 -44.99
C GLY A 155 -17.58 23.15 -44.12
N GLU A 156 -17.30 21.97 -43.58
CA GLU A 156 -18.19 21.25 -42.67
C GLU A 156 -17.93 21.54 -41.17
N ARG A 157 -16.94 22.40 -40.86
CA ARG A 157 -16.46 22.68 -39.49
C ARG A 157 -16.02 21.42 -38.72
N LYS A 158 -15.47 20.43 -39.44
CA LYS A 158 -14.95 19.19 -38.85
C LYS A 158 -13.44 19.27 -38.77
N MET A 159 -12.91 19.58 -37.59
CA MET A 159 -11.47 19.48 -37.35
C MET A 159 -11.13 18.04 -36.96
N LYS A 160 -10.02 17.51 -37.47
CA LYS A 160 -9.51 16.17 -37.14
C LYS A 160 -8.52 16.28 -35.99
N LEU A 161 -8.91 15.74 -34.83
CA LEU A 161 -8.09 15.74 -33.63
C LEU A 161 -7.25 14.45 -33.60
N ASN A 162 -5.93 14.63 -33.55
CA ASN A 162 -4.95 13.55 -33.44
C ASN A 162 -4.49 13.43 -32.00
N THR A 163 -4.19 12.20 -31.55
CA THR A 163 -3.61 11.95 -30.22
C THR A 163 -2.35 11.11 -30.37
N GLU A 164 -1.22 11.66 -29.92
CA GLU A 164 0.08 11.00 -29.98
C GLU A 164 0.68 10.92 -28.59
N VAL A 165 1.13 9.72 -28.20
CA VAL A 165 1.81 9.50 -26.91
C VAL A 165 3.27 9.18 -27.18
N ARG A 166 4.17 9.93 -26.53
CA ARG A 166 5.60 9.66 -26.51
C ARG A 166 6.09 9.57 -25.09
N GLU A 167 7.26 8.98 -24.93
CA GLU A 167 7.86 8.79 -23.63
C GLU A 167 9.31 9.25 -23.60
N ILE A 168 9.71 9.71 -22.42
CA ILE A 168 11.11 9.96 -22.08
C ILE A 168 11.44 9.20 -20.81
N GLY A 169 12.62 8.59 -20.76
CA GLY A 169 13.05 7.78 -19.63
C GLY A 169 14.43 8.20 -19.12
N HIS A 170 14.79 7.71 -17.94
CA HIS A 170 16.11 7.90 -17.33
C HIS A 170 16.48 9.36 -17.06
N LEU A 171 15.49 10.16 -16.64
CA LEU A 171 15.70 11.55 -16.25
C LEU A 171 16.51 11.64 -14.95
N ASN A 172 17.58 12.42 -14.98
CA ASN A 172 18.55 12.57 -13.89
C ASN A 172 18.43 13.90 -13.15
N ARG A 173 17.78 14.91 -13.74
CA ARG A 173 17.57 16.22 -13.13
C ARG A 173 16.26 16.32 -12.36
N LYS A 174 16.08 17.41 -11.61
CA LYS A 174 14.86 17.67 -10.82
C LYS A 174 13.62 17.94 -11.69
N GLY A 175 13.82 18.39 -12.93
CA GLY A 175 12.73 18.73 -13.83
C GLY A 175 13.20 18.85 -15.27
N PHE A 176 12.30 19.28 -16.14
CA PHE A 176 12.56 19.43 -17.56
C PHE A 176 11.62 20.45 -18.19
N HIS A 177 11.97 20.90 -19.38
CA HIS A 177 11.09 21.63 -20.28
C HIS A 177 10.77 20.77 -21.50
N LEU A 178 9.54 20.85 -22.00
CA LEU A 178 9.20 20.37 -23.33
C LEU A 178 9.33 21.52 -24.32
N ALA A 179 9.72 21.20 -25.55
CA ALA A 179 9.75 22.13 -26.66
C ALA A 179 9.15 21.52 -27.92
N PHE A 180 8.44 22.37 -28.66
CA PHE A 180 7.80 22.03 -29.93
C PHE A 180 8.45 22.87 -31.00
N GLN A 181 9.04 22.22 -32.00
CA GLN A 181 9.71 22.87 -33.11
C GLN A 181 8.93 22.63 -34.40
N ASP A 182 8.41 23.71 -34.95
CA ASP A 182 7.80 23.75 -36.26
C ASP A 182 8.83 24.14 -37.34
N VAL A 183 8.82 23.39 -38.43
CA VAL A 183 9.70 23.56 -39.60
C VAL A 183 8.92 23.85 -40.90
N GLY A 184 7.65 24.25 -40.79
CA GLY A 184 6.81 24.66 -41.91
C GLY A 184 5.46 23.97 -41.97
N ALA A 185 4.90 23.55 -40.84
CA ALA A 185 3.59 22.93 -40.72
C ALA A 185 2.49 23.95 -40.39
N CYS A 186 1.25 23.55 -40.64
CA CYS A 186 0.06 24.26 -40.16
C CYS A 186 -0.62 23.41 -39.09
N VAL A 187 -0.27 23.69 -37.84
CA VAL A 187 -0.60 22.85 -36.67
C VAL A 187 -1.23 23.70 -35.57
N ALA A 188 -2.19 23.11 -34.86
CA ALA A 188 -2.70 23.64 -33.60
C ALA A 188 -2.58 22.59 -32.49
N LEU A 189 -1.77 22.89 -31.48
CA LEU A 189 -1.63 22.10 -30.25
C LEU A 189 -2.82 22.39 -29.34
N VAL A 190 -3.72 21.41 -29.24
CA VAL A 190 -4.96 21.48 -28.45
C VAL A 190 -4.71 21.11 -26.99
N SER A 191 -3.85 20.13 -26.73
CA SER A 191 -3.56 19.65 -25.38
C SER A 191 -2.14 19.10 -25.27
N VAL A 192 -1.50 19.38 -24.14
CA VAL A 192 -0.29 18.71 -23.71
C VAL A 192 -0.53 18.20 -22.29
N ARG A 193 -0.53 16.88 -22.15
CA ARG A 193 -0.66 16.20 -20.86
C ARG A 193 0.62 15.41 -20.61
N VAL A 194 1.25 15.68 -19.48
CA VAL A 194 2.51 15.06 -19.06
C VAL A 194 2.27 14.36 -17.74
N TYR A 195 2.64 13.09 -17.65
CA TYR A 195 2.37 12.29 -16.47
C TYR A 195 3.36 11.13 -16.33
N TYR A 196 3.39 10.51 -15.17
CA TYR A 196 4.09 9.24 -14.97
C TYR A 196 3.16 8.24 -14.30
N LYS A 197 3.48 6.96 -14.43
CA LYS A 197 2.68 5.86 -13.86
C LYS A 197 3.27 5.37 -12.55
N ARG A 198 2.40 4.97 -11.62
CA ARG A 198 2.82 4.37 -10.34
C ARG A 198 1.84 3.30 -9.89
N CYS A 199 2.35 2.32 -9.17
CA CYS A 199 1.53 1.36 -8.45
C CYS A 199 1.07 2.00 -7.13
N LEU A 200 -0.24 2.05 -6.93
CA LEU A 200 -0.87 2.65 -5.75
C LEU A 200 -0.65 1.85 -4.48
N SER A 201 -0.54 2.53 -3.35
CA SER A 201 -0.47 1.88 -2.05
C SER A 201 -1.66 0.94 -1.85
N THR A 202 -1.37 -0.32 -1.53
CA THR A 202 -2.40 -1.35 -1.34
C THR A 202 -2.04 -2.28 -0.18
N VAL A 203 -3.04 -2.99 0.32
CA VAL A 203 -2.85 -4.04 1.34
C VAL A 203 -3.23 -5.37 0.71
N GLN A 204 -2.28 -6.31 0.69
CA GLN A 204 -2.46 -7.66 0.17
C GLN A 204 -1.81 -8.66 1.13
N ASN A 205 -2.49 -9.76 1.44
CA ASN A 205 -1.99 -10.80 2.35
C ASN A 205 -1.49 -10.24 3.70
N LEU A 206 -2.24 -9.30 4.29
CA LEU A 206 -1.89 -8.59 5.53
C LEU A 206 -0.56 -7.82 5.49
N ALA A 207 -0.07 -7.49 4.31
CA ALA A 207 1.09 -6.65 4.09
C ALA A 207 0.71 -5.38 3.33
N VAL A 208 1.22 -4.25 3.80
CA VAL A 208 1.13 -2.94 3.16
C VAL A 208 2.24 -2.82 2.13
N PHE A 209 1.86 -2.52 0.89
CA PHE A 209 2.77 -2.18 -0.20
C PHE A 209 2.61 -0.69 -0.49
N PRO A 210 3.66 0.14 -0.36
CA PRO A 210 3.55 1.58 -0.51
C PRO A 210 3.49 2.01 -1.99
N ASP A 211 3.12 3.27 -2.22
CA ASP A 211 3.20 3.90 -3.54
C ASP A 211 4.59 3.70 -4.16
N THR A 212 4.63 3.08 -5.33
CA THR A 212 5.88 2.73 -6.03
C THR A 212 5.85 3.24 -7.47
N VAL A 213 6.85 4.03 -7.85
CA VAL A 213 6.97 4.55 -9.23
C VAL A 213 7.30 3.40 -10.19
N ALA A 214 6.59 3.33 -11.32
CA ALA A 214 6.90 2.38 -12.37
C ALA A 214 8.26 2.73 -13.01
N GLU A 215 9.18 1.78 -13.05
CA GLU A 215 10.55 2.02 -13.53
C GLU A 215 10.62 2.13 -15.07
N ALA A 216 11.71 2.71 -15.57
CA ALA A 216 11.83 3.13 -16.96
C ALA A 216 12.07 2.01 -17.98
N ALA A 217 12.53 0.83 -17.57
CA ALA A 217 12.83 -0.25 -18.51
C ALA A 217 11.59 -1.15 -18.71
N PHE A 218 11.19 -1.32 -19.98
CA PHE A 218 10.02 -2.10 -20.40
C PHE A 218 9.95 -3.53 -19.86
N SER A 219 11.09 -4.14 -19.49
CA SER A 219 11.16 -5.52 -19.02
C SER A 219 11.49 -5.64 -17.53
N THR A 220 11.65 -4.53 -16.80
CA THR A 220 12.03 -4.57 -15.39
C THR A 220 10.80 -4.52 -14.51
N LEU A 221 10.66 -5.54 -13.67
CA LEU A 221 9.71 -5.57 -12.59
C LEU A 221 10.39 -5.00 -11.33
N VAL A 222 9.76 -3.99 -10.71
CA VAL A 222 10.27 -3.44 -9.46
C VAL A 222 9.81 -4.33 -8.32
N GLU A 223 10.72 -5.11 -7.72
CA GLU A 223 10.42 -5.88 -6.51
C GLU A 223 10.21 -4.92 -5.34
N VAL A 224 9.05 -5.01 -4.69
CA VAL A 224 8.68 -4.23 -3.51
C VAL A 224 8.42 -5.17 -2.36
N ARG A 225 9.12 -4.94 -1.25
CA ARG A 225 8.89 -5.65 0.00
C ARG A 225 7.73 -5.02 0.75
N GLY A 226 6.75 -5.84 1.09
CA GLY A 226 5.62 -5.43 1.91
C GLY A 226 6.02 -5.28 3.37
N SER A 227 5.33 -4.40 4.08
CA SER A 227 5.43 -4.27 5.53
C SER A 227 4.16 -4.80 6.18
N CYS A 228 4.28 -5.72 7.13
CA CYS A 228 3.13 -6.29 7.81
C CYS A 228 2.26 -5.21 8.48
N VAL A 229 0.93 -5.38 8.41
CA VAL A 229 -0.02 -4.50 9.10
C VAL A 229 0.17 -4.59 10.62
N ASN A 230 -0.39 -3.64 11.36
CA ASN A 230 -0.33 -3.66 12.83
C ASN A 230 -0.89 -4.98 13.40
N ASN A 231 -0.28 -5.47 14.47
CA ASN A 231 -0.64 -6.74 15.13
C ASN A 231 -0.53 -7.96 14.20
N SER A 232 0.47 -7.95 13.32
CA SER A 232 0.82 -9.10 12.49
C SER A 232 2.33 -9.32 12.42
N GLU A 233 2.69 -10.56 12.12
CA GLU A 233 4.07 -11.04 12.10
C GLU A 233 4.41 -11.54 10.69
N VAL A 234 5.66 -11.32 10.28
CA VAL A 234 6.20 -11.84 9.02
C VAL A 234 6.42 -13.34 9.17
N ASP A 235 5.93 -14.13 8.23
CA ASP A 235 6.38 -15.51 8.07
C ASP A 235 7.82 -15.50 7.55
N THR A 236 8.78 -15.91 8.39
CA THR A 236 10.21 -15.88 8.06
C THR A 236 10.57 -16.70 6.82
N ASP A 237 9.79 -17.74 6.50
CA ASP A 237 10.04 -18.59 5.34
C ASP A 237 9.50 -17.97 4.04
N SER A 238 8.57 -17.02 4.14
CA SER A 238 7.88 -16.43 2.98
C SER A 238 7.52 -14.95 3.21
N PRO A 239 8.53 -14.05 3.20
CA PRO A 239 8.30 -12.63 3.40
C PRO A 239 7.45 -12.02 2.28
N PRO A 240 6.51 -11.11 2.62
CA PRO A 240 5.59 -10.52 1.65
C PRO A 240 6.32 -9.65 0.63
N ARG A 241 6.10 -9.94 -0.66
CA ARG A 241 6.70 -9.24 -1.80
C ARG A 241 5.70 -9.13 -2.94
N MET A 242 5.78 -8.02 -3.67
CA MET A 242 5.03 -7.78 -4.91
C MET A 242 5.94 -7.16 -5.95
N HIS A 243 5.47 -7.15 -7.20
CA HIS A 243 6.20 -6.53 -8.30
C HIS A 243 5.33 -5.45 -8.92
N CYS A 244 5.87 -4.24 -9.06
CA CYS A 244 5.23 -3.16 -9.79
C CYS A 244 5.66 -3.21 -11.26
N SER A 245 4.69 -3.27 -12.18
CA SER A 245 4.92 -3.31 -13.63
C SER A 245 5.26 -1.93 -14.19
N ALA A 246 5.77 -1.91 -15.42
CA ALA A 246 6.06 -0.68 -16.15
C ALA A 246 4.78 0.11 -16.51
N GLU A 247 3.65 -0.58 -16.54
CA GLU A 247 2.32 -0.04 -16.77
C GLU A 247 1.71 0.55 -15.50
N GLY A 248 2.33 0.39 -14.33
CA GLY A 248 1.82 0.88 -13.04
C GLY A 248 0.82 -0.07 -12.37
N GLU A 249 0.88 -1.35 -12.69
CA GLU A 249 0.04 -2.39 -12.10
C GLU A 249 0.82 -3.26 -11.11
N TRP A 250 0.15 -3.63 -10.03
CA TRP A 250 0.66 -4.61 -9.09
C TRP A 250 0.47 -6.03 -9.62
N LEU A 251 1.56 -6.79 -9.69
CA LEU A 251 1.53 -8.20 -10.05
C LEU A 251 1.31 -9.09 -8.83
N VAL A 252 1.28 -10.41 -9.06
CA VAL A 252 0.94 -11.44 -8.07
C VAL A 252 1.73 -11.29 -6.76
N PRO A 253 1.05 -11.21 -5.60
CA PRO A 253 1.71 -11.17 -4.30
C PRO A 253 2.32 -12.52 -3.94
N ILE A 254 3.52 -12.49 -3.37
CA ILE A 254 4.29 -13.64 -2.89
C ILE A 254 4.49 -13.49 -1.40
N GLY A 255 4.21 -14.54 -0.64
CA GLY A 255 4.29 -14.48 0.82
C GLY A 255 3.12 -13.76 1.47
N LYS A 256 3.10 -13.79 2.81
CA LYS A 256 2.03 -13.21 3.62
C LYS A 256 2.52 -12.86 5.02
N CYS A 257 1.80 -11.95 5.66
CA CYS A 257 1.86 -11.80 7.11
C CYS A 257 0.79 -12.67 7.77
N SER A 258 0.91 -12.87 9.08
CA SER A 258 -0.11 -13.58 9.87
C SER A 258 -0.38 -12.81 11.15
N CYS A 259 -1.65 -12.59 11.47
CA CYS A 259 -2.03 -11.83 12.66
C CYS A 259 -1.45 -12.48 13.92
N SER A 260 -0.90 -11.65 14.82
CA SER A 260 -0.23 -12.07 16.04
C SER A 260 -1.19 -12.75 17.02
N ALA A 261 -0.67 -13.27 18.13
CA ALA A 261 -1.51 -13.80 19.22
C ALA A 261 -2.54 -12.74 19.66
N GLY A 262 -3.78 -13.18 19.90
CA GLY A 262 -4.91 -12.30 20.23
C GLY A 262 -5.59 -11.60 19.05
N TYR A 263 -5.11 -11.77 17.81
CA TYR A 263 -5.71 -11.07 16.65
C TYR A 263 -6.04 -12.01 15.50
N GLU A 264 -7.23 -11.90 14.91
CA GLU A 264 -7.63 -12.63 13.71
C GLU A 264 -7.61 -11.76 12.45
N GLU A 265 -7.57 -12.44 11.30
CA GLU A 265 -7.55 -11.79 10.00
C GLU A 265 -8.94 -11.20 9.68
N GLY A 266 -9.00 -9.87 9.64
CA GLY A 266 -10.15 -9.13 9.10
C GLY A 266 -10.01 -8.93 7.59
N HIS A 267 -10.62 -7.87 7.05
CA HIS A 267 -10.59 -7.61 5.61
C HIS A 267 -9.21 -7.15 5.08
N SER A 268 -8.56 -6.23 5.78
CA SER A 268 -7.24 -5.67 5.43
C SER A 268 -6.41 -5.30 6.66
N SER A 269 -6.81 -5.80 7.83
CA SER A 269 -6.22 -5.52 9.13
C SER A 269 -6.35 -6.73 10.04
N CYS A 270 -5.56 -6.75 11.10
CA CYS A 270 -5.69 -7.73 12.18
C CYS A 270 -6.58 -7.16 13.28
N GLU A 271 -7.71 -7.80 13.52
CA GLU A 271 -8.73 -7.40 14.49
C GLU A 271 -8.57 -8.18 15.78
N ALA A 272 -8.78 -7.53 16.92
CA ALA A 272 -8.63 -8.18 18.21
C ALA A 272 -9.71 -9.26 18.40
N CYS A 273 -9.33 -10.41 18.95
CA CYS A 273 -10.27 -11.48 19.25
C CYS A 273 -11.43 -10.94 20.11
N PRO A 274 -12.70 -11.16 19.73
CA PRO A 274 -13.82 -10.67 20.51
C PRO A 274 -13.90 -11.37 21.88
N PRO A 275 -14.61 -10.76 22.87
CA PRO A 275 -14.78 -11.38 24.18
C PRO A 275 -15.37 -12.80 24.09
N GLY A 276 -14.86 -13.71 24.91
CA GLY A 276 -15.19 -15.13 24.87
C GLY A 276 -14.38 -15.94 23.85
N THR A 277 -13.45 -15.32 23.14
CA THR A 277 -12.53 -16.00 22.21
C THR A 277 -11.06 -15.71 22.53
N TYR A 278 -10.16 -16.53 22.00
CA TYR A 278 -8.72 -16.38 22.19
C TYR A 278 -7.91 -16.89 20.99
N LYS A 279 -6.68 -16.40 20.86
CA LYS A 279 -5.71 -16.91 19.88
C LYS A 279 -4.30 -16.91 20.43
N MET A 280 -3.65 -18.06 20.46
CA MET A 280 -2.36 -18.25 21.14
C MET A 280 -1.15 -17.80 20.34
N SER A 281 -1.21 -17.90 19.00
CA SER A 281 -0.06 -17.64 18.15
C SER A 281 -0.47 -17.27 16.73
N SER A 282 0.46 -16.69 15.98
CA SER A 282 0.32 -16.35 14.56
C SER A 282 0.16 -17.56 13.63
N ARG A 283 0.45 -18.79 14.09
CA ARG A 283 0.20 -20.02 13.33
C ARG A 283 -1.28 -20.37 13.22
N GLN A 284 -2.10 -19.85 14.13
CA GLN A 284 -3.55 -20.00 14.08
C GLN A 284 -4.12 -18.91 13.17
N GLN A 285 -5.09 -19.26 12.31
CA GLN A 285 -5.69 -18.28 11.40
C GLN A 285 -6.73 -17.43 12.14
N GLU A 286 -7.63 -18.07 12.88
CA GLU A 286 -8.81 -17.46 13.49
C GLU A 286 -8.76 -17.53 15.03
N CYS A 287 -9.62 -16.74 15.69
CA CYS A 287 -9.83 -16.84 17.13
C CYS A 287 -10.70 -18.05 17.47
N PHE A 288 -10.36 -18.75 18.55
CA PHE A 288 -11.08 -19.92 19.04
C PHE A 288 -11.98 -19.53 20.21
N SER A 289 -13.18 -20.11 20.30
CA SER A 289 -14.02 -19.95 21.48
C SER A 289 -13.36 -20.53 22.73
N CYS A 290 -13.58 -19.90 23.88
CA CYS A 290 -13.06 -20.41 25.14
C CYS A 290 -13.58 -21.83 25.44
N PRO A 291 -12.70 -22.76 25.83
CA PRO A 291 -13.12 -24.10 26.23
C PRO A 291 -13.90 -24.05 27.55
N ALA A 292 -14.63 -25.12 27.86
CA ALA A 292 -15.54 -25.15 29.01
C ALA A 292 -14.83 -24.82 30.34
N ASN A 293 -15.57 -24.14 31.24
CA ASN A 293 -15.12 -23.62 32.53
C ASN A 293 -13.94 -22.63 32.42
N SER A 294 -13.88 -21.87 31.33
CA SER A 294 -12.90 -20.81 31.13
C SER A 294 -13.53 -19.63 30.39
N LYS A 295 -13.00 -18.42 30.61
CA LYS A 295 -13.52 -17.17 30.07
C LYS A 295 -12.40 -16.24 29.62
N ALA A 296 -12.71 -15.39 28.64
CA ALA A 296 -11.87 -14.29 28.17
C ALA A 296 -12.76 -13.03 28.18
N GLU A 297 -12.56 -12.13 29.15
CA GLU A 297 -13.40 -10.94 29.30
C GLU A 297 -12.90 -9.76 28.44
N GLU A 298 -11.59 -9.72 28.16
CA GLU A 298 -10.95 -8.67 27.37
C GLU A 298 -10.85 -9.07 25.89
N GLU A 299 -10.97 -8.05 25.03
CA GLU A 299 -10.63 -8.18 23.61
C GLU A 299 -9.13 -8.48 23.45
N GLY A 300 -8.78 -9.25 22.42
CA GLY A 300 -7.38 -9.55 22.12
C GLY A 300 -6.77 -10.63 23.01
N SER A 301 -7.59 -11.43 23.69
CA SER A 301 -7.12 -12.46 24.62
C SER A 301 -6.26 -13.52 23.92
N VAL A 302 -5.07 -13.79 24.46
CA VAL A 302 -4.18 -14.86 23.96
C VAL A 302 -4.50 -16.24 24.54
N LEU A 303 -5.23 -16.25 25.66
CA LEU A 303 -5.58 -17.42 26.46
C LEU A 303 -6.87 -17.13 27.24
N CYS A 304 -7.74 -18.13 27.41
CA CYS A 304 -8.87 -18.02 28.33
C CYS A 304 -8.46 -18.39 29.76
N VAL A 305 -8.83 -17.54 30.72
CA VAL A 305 -8.60 -17.75 32.15
C VAL A 305 -9.63 -18.73 32.70
N CYS A 306 -9.23 -19.66 33.56
CA CYS A 306 -10.19 -20.59 34.18
C CYS A 306 -11.19 -19.84 35.07
N GLU A 307 -12.42 -20.32 35.09
CA GLU A 307 -13.43 -19.86 36.05
C GLU A 307 -13.03 -20.26 37.48
N ASP A 308 -13.67 -19.64 38.46
CA ASP A 308 -13.41 -19.92 39.87
C ASP A 308 -13.53 -21.44 40.17
N ASP A 309 -12.62 -21.93 41.02
CA ASP A 309 -12.47 -23.35 41.40
C ASP A 309 -12.06 -24.34 40.29
N HIS A 310 -11.77 -23.87 39.07
CA HIS A 310 -11.27 -24.69 37.97
C HIS A 310 -9.81 -24.38 37.63
N PHE A 311 -9.06 -25.41 37.22
CA PHE A 311 -7.62 -25.30 36.97
C PHE A 311 -7.19 -26.08 35.72
N ARG A 312 -6.07 -25.66 35.14
CA ARG A 312 -5.29 -26.44 34.16
C ARG A 312 -3.97 -26.86 34.79
N THR A 313 -3.49 -28.06 34.48
CA THR A 313 -2.13 -28.46 34.86
C THR A 313 -1.11 -27.78 33.94
N PRO A 314 0.16 -27.62 34.34
CA PRO A 314 1.19 -27.04 33.47
C PRO A 314 1.47 -27.83 32.18
N LEU A 315 1.01 -29.09 32.10
CA LEU A 315 1.17 -29.96 30.95
C LEU A 315 -0.03 -29.86 29.98
N ASP A 316 -1.14 -29.27 30.43
CA ASP A 316 -2.36 -29.16 29.65
C ASP A 316 -2.25 -28.01 28.63
N PRO A 317 -2.53 -28.25 27.33
CA PRO A 317 -2.54 -27.17 26.35
C PRO A 317 -3.74 -26.23 26.60
N PRO A 318 -3.63 -24.94 26.29
CA PRO A 318 -4.71 -23.94 26.45
C PRO A 318 -6.07 -24.31 25.85
N SER A 319 -6.08 -25.15 24.82
CA SER A 319 -7.28 -25.62 24.15
C SER A 319 -8.12 -26.60 24.98
N VAL A 320 -7.58 -27.17 26.06
CA VAL A 320 -8.36 -28.06 26.92
C VAL A 320 -9.24 -27.28 27.91
N PRO A 321 -10.43 -27.80 28.24
CA PRO A 321 -11.27 -27.27 29.30
C PRO A 321 -10.58 -27.24 30.65
N CYS A 322 -10.93 -26.26 31.50
CA CYS A 322 -10.47 -26.27 32.89
C CYS A 322 -11.26 -27.33 33.68
N THR A 323 -10.58 -28.02 34.59
CA THR A 323 -11.17 -29.11 35.38
C THR A 323 -11.13 -28.79 36.85
N LEU A 324 -12.06 -29.37 37.62
CA LEU A 324 -12.00 -29.33 39.07
C LEU A 324 -10.84 -30.21 39.53
N THR A 325 -9.92 -29.66 40.34
CA THR A 325 -8.90 -30.47 41.00
C THR A 325 -9.56 -31.52 41.89
N LEU A 326 -9.16 -32.78 41.77
CA LEU A 326 -9.56 -33.85 42.70
C LEU A 326 -9.19 -33.54 44.16
N MET A 327 -8.29 -32.57 44.42
CA MET A 327 -7.97 -32.09 45.77
C MET A 327 -9.08 -31.26 46.42
N SER A 328 -9.94 -30.57 45.67
CA SER A 328 -11.06 -29.79 46.22
C SER A 328 -12.13 -30.70 46.82
N ARG A 329 -12.28 -31.93 46.29
CA ARG A 329 -13.17 -32.96 46.86
C ARG A 329 -12.66 -33.53 48.18
N CYS A 330 -11.36 -33.47 48.48
CA CYS A 330 -10.84 -33.92 49.78
C CYS A 330 -11.16 -32.92 50.90
N HIS A 331 -10.99 -31.62 50.67
CA HIS A 331 -11.32 -30.62 51.71
C HIS A 331 -12.83 -30.52 52.00
N HIS A 332 -13.71 -30.77 51.02
CA HIS A 332 -15.15 -30.79 51.28
C HIS A 332 -15.59 -32.06 52.03
N ARG A 333 -14.95 -33.22 51.79
CA ARG A 333 -15.23 -34.47 52.53
C ARG A 333 -14.72 -34.47 53.96
N GLU A 334 -13.67 -33.70 54.28
CA GLU A 334 -13.20 -33.55 55.66
C GLU A 334 -14.13 -32.64 56.48
N ARG A 335 -14.65 -31.55 55.90
CA ARG A 335 -15.63 -30.68 56.59
C ARG A 335 -16.97 -31.38 56.90
N GLU A 336 -17.45 -32.27 56.03
CA GLU A 336 -18.69 -33.03 56.30
C GLU A 336 -18.49 -34.16 57.33
N ARG A 337 -17.26 -34.70 57.46
CA ARG A 337 -16.93 -35.68 58.50
C ARG A 337 -16.78 -35.03 59.88
N GLU A 338 -16.22 -33.83 59.98
CA GLU A 338 -16.13 -33.11 61.25
C GLU A 338 -17.50 -32.65 61.76
N MET A 339 -18.44 -32.33 60.88
CA MET A 339 -19.81 -31.94 61.27
C MET A 339 -20.69 -33.14 61.69
N SER A 340 -20.37 -34.35 61.22
CA SER A 340 -21.10 -35.58 61.58
C SER A 340 -20.58 -36.24 62.88
N ILE A 341 -19.41 -35.85 63.38
CA ILE A 341 -18.86 -36.34 64.65
C ILE A 341 -19.36 -35.50 65.84
N MET A 342 -19.85 -34.28 65.61
CA MET A 342 -20.33 -33.38 66.66
C MET A 342 -21.81 -33.60 67.08
N THR A 343 -22.58 -34.43 66.37
CA THR A 343 -24.01 -34.68 66.66
C THR A 343 -24.32 -36.09 67.17
N LEU A 344 -23.31 -36.92 67.43
CA LEU A 344 -23.48 -38.27 68.02
C LEU A 344 -22.93 -38.42 69.44
N ASN A 345 -22.30 -37.39 70.01
CA ASN A 345 -21.77 -37.43 71.37
C ASN A 345 -22.72 -36.90 72.47
N ASP A 346 -23.98 -36.55 72.13
CA ASP A 346 -24.97 -36.05 73.10
C ASP A 346 -26.04 -37.09 73.53
N ARG A 347 -25.82 -38.40 73.26
CA ARG A 347 -26.71 -39.48 73.74
C ARG A 347 -25.99 -40.76 74.19
N ARG A 348 -24.91 -40.67 74.97
CA ARG A 348 -24.41 -41.83 75.73
C ARG A 348 -23.55 -41.47 76.95
N GLN A 349 -24.18 -40.89 77.98
CA GLN A 349 -23.72 -41.03 79.37
C GLN A 349 -24.63 -42.01 80.12
N ARG A 350 -24.16 -43.25 80.33
CA ARG A 350 -24.33 -43.96 81.61
C ARG A 350 -23.37 -45.16 81.69
N ILE A 351 -22.72 -45.30 82.87
CA ILE A 351 -21.87 -46.40 83.37
C ILE A 351 -20.37 -46.22 83.03
N GLU A 352 -19.62 -45.48 83.87
CA GLU A 352 -18.70 -45.98 84.93
C GLU A 352 -17.52 -46.81 84.37
N LYS A 353 -16.22 -46.58 84.66
CA LYS A 353 -15.57 -46.11 85.89
C LYS A 353 -14.06 -45.84 85.62
N ARG A 354 -13.50 -44.87 86.37
CA ARG A 354 -12.06 -44.59 86.66
C ARG A 354 -11.20 -44.06 85.49
N GLY A 355 -10.52 -42.92 85.54
CA GLY A 355 -10.35 -41.89 86.59
C GLY A 355 -9.22 -40.92 86.19
N VAL A 356 -9.49 -39.62 86.41
CA VAL A 356 -8.58 -38.47 86.66
C VAL A 356 -7.60 -38.06 85.52
N LEU A 357 -7.87 -37.06 84.67
CA LEU A 357 -7.85 -35.57 84.80
C LEU A 357 -6.49 -34.89 85.05
N SER A 358 -6.01 -34.13 84.06
CA SER A 358 -5.54 -32.72 84.15
C SER A 358 -5.09 -32.26 82.74
N CYS A 359 -5.83 -31.40 82.01
CA CYS A 359 -5.92 -29.92 82.01
C CYS A 359 -4.72 -29.16 81.40
N GLY A 360 -5.04 -28.26 80.45
CA GLY A 360 -4.17 -27.24 79.84
C GLY A 360 -3.98 -27.47 78.34
N GLY A 361 -4.44 -26.66 77.39
CA GLY A 361 -4.68 -25.22 77.44
C GLY A 361 -3.63 -24.51 76.56
N CYS A 362 -4.03 -24.18 75.33
CA CYS A 362 -3.73 -22.96 74.58
C CYS A 362 -2.28 -22.49 74.31
N ILE A 363 -2.04 -22.28 72.98
CA ILE A 363 -1.47 -21.09 72.34
C ILE A 363 0.04 -20.82 72.49
N LEU A 364 0.75 -20.80 71.36
CA LEU A 364 1.52 -19.63 70.86
C LEU A 364 2.16 -19.92 69.49
N ILE A 365 1.66 -19.23 68.47
CA ILE A 365 2.38 -18.76 67.26
C ILE A 365 3.61 -17.96 67.76
N PRO A 366 4.84 -17.97 67.17
CA PRO A 366 5.07 -17.39 65.84
C PRO A 366 6.24 -17.91 64.96
N VAL A 367 6.02 -17.74 63.65
CA VAL A 367 6.94 -17.14 62.65
C VAL A 367 8.44 -17.10 63.00
N CYS A 368 9.27 -17.80 62.21
CA CYS A 368 10.36 -17.19 61.43
C CYS A 368 11.21 -18.22 60.67
N SER A 369 11.26 -18.01 59.35
CA SER A 369 12.38 -18.15 58.41
C SER A 369 13.74 -18.70 58.88
N CYS A 370 14.28 -19.67 58.12
CA CYS A 370 15.72 -19.85 57.79
C CYS A 370 15.77 -20.81 56.58
N SER A 371 16.01 -20.35 55.34
CA SER A 371 17.33 -20.02 54.76
C SER A 371 18.44 -21.00 55.15
N SER A 372 18.82 -21.80 54.17
CA SER A 372 19.94 -22.75 54.16
C SER A 372 21.28 -22.02 54.26
N LEU A 373 22.17 -22.45 55.14
CA LEU A 373 23.62 -22.24 55.00
C LEU A 373 24.41 -23.23 55.84
N LEU A 374 25.60 -23.58 55.33
CA LEU A 374 26.84 -24.11 55.96
C LEU A 374 27.39 -25.30 55.15
N MET A 375 28.65 -25.34 54.70
CA MET A 375 29.86 -24.72 55.24
C MET A 375 30.88 -24.35 54.15
N ALA A 376 31.48 -23.17 54.28
CA ALA A 376 32.84 -22.87 53.84
C ALA A 376 33.74 -22.82 55.09
N THR A 377 34.87 -23.50 55.05
CA THR A 377 35.81 -23.70 56.15
C THR A 377 36.76 -22.50 56.32
N ARG A 378 36.94 -22.07 57.58
CA ARG A 378 37.92 -21.07 58.01
C ARG A 378 39.29 -21.72 58.23
N GLY A 379 40.37 -21.12 57.69
CA GLY A 379 41.71 -21.17 58.30
C GLY A 379 41.84 -20.11 59.40
N PRO A 380 42.80 -20.20 60.34
CA PRO A 380 44.06 -19.46 60.13
C PRO A 380 45.34 -19.95 60.87
N ARG A 381 46.47 -19.33 60.48
CA ARG A 381 47.76 -19.06 61.19
C ARG A 381 48.97 -19.95 60.87
N CYS A 382 50.02 -19.36 60.24
CA CYS A 382 51.26 -18.90 60.90
C CYS A 382 52.36 -18.43 59.89
N ILE A 383 52.85 -17.19 60.10
CA ILE A 383 54.27 -16.75 60.22
C ILE A 383 55.29 -16.87 59.04
N SER A 384 55.89 -15.70 58.70
CA SER A 384 57.35 -15.42 58.47
C SER A 384 58.00 -15.41 57.06
N LEU A 385 58.54 -14.21 56.74
CA LEU A 385 59.82 -13.83 56.07
C LEU A 385 60.10 -14.12 54.57
N GLN A 386 60.24 -13.00 53.85
CA GLN A 386 61.37 -12.52 53.02
C GLN A 386 62.05 -13.38 51.91
N SER A 387 62.16 -12.69 50.76
CA SER A 387 63.24 -12.64 49.75
C SER A 387 63.54 -13.85 48.87
N LEU A 388 63.25 -13.70 47.57
CA LEU A 388 64.24 -13.53 46.51
C LEU A 388 63.65 -12.69 45.37
#